data_AF-A0A8X7PNY5-F1
#
_entry.id   AF-A0A8X7PNY5-F1
#
_cell.length_a   1.000
_cell.length_b   1.000
_cell.length_c   1.000
_cell.angle_alpha   90.00
_cell.angle_beta   90.00
_cell.angle_gamma   90.00
#
_symmetry.space_group_name_H-M   'P 1'
#
loop_
_entity.id
_entity.type
_entity.pdbx_description
1 polymer ?
#
loop_
_entity_poly.entity_id
_entity_poly.type
_entity_poly.pdbx_seq_one_letter_code
_entity_poly.pdbx_strand_id
1 'polypeptide(L)'
;MERSSKCAVCYSSFRASICVACVNRSLHECKTVLDSLKSRREVSYSRLSSLLVAKERAMIQQCWMDLHNEKLDKLRDKLELQVEKLQKSKSTFRRLSSNLKERYGVIESTNVALEKSRVRQLENHYSDTIGDHYLVYIELTSERLYKQALVMKQICKLFPLSKVTVEGHNKYGSSGQYDQICNAVLPQGLNPLSVPPKELAASLG
;
A
#
# COMPACT_ATOMS: atom_id res chain seq x y z
N MET A 1 -8.24 -88.02 -64.03
CA MET A 1 -7.55 -88.94 -64.96
C MET A 1 -6.77 -89.96 -64.15
N GLU A 2 -6.75 -91.20 -64.63
CA GLU A 2 -6.58 -92.46 -63.89
C GLU A 2 -5.40 -92.51 -62.91
N ARG A 3 -5.72 -92.78 -61.64
CA ARG A 3 -4.75 -93.07 -60.58
C ARG A 3 -4.27 -94.52 -60.74
N SER A 4 -3.11 -94.75 -61.33
CA SER A 4 -2.52 -96.09 -61.40
C SER A 4 -0.99 -96.08 -61.28
N SER A 5 -0.49 -96.56 -60.15
CA SER A 5 0.60 -97.55 -60.17
C SER A 5 0.55 -98.42 -58.93
N LYS A 6 0.07 -99.66 -59.12
CA LYS A 6 0.25 -100.78 -58.19
C LYS A 6 1.26 -101.71 -58.86
N CYS A 7 2.55 -101.58 -58.56
CA CYS A 7 3.56 -102.33 -59.30
C CYS A 7 3.58 -103.82 -58.88
N ALA A 8 3.73 -104.71 -59.86
CA ALA A 8 4.70 -105.80 -59.86
C ALA A 8 5.27 -105.72 -61.28
N VAL A 9 6.17 -104.73 -61.44
CA VAL A 9 6.42 -103.98 -62.70
C VAL A 9 5.12 -103.73 -63.50
N CYS A 10 4.13 -103.17 -62.80
CA CYS A 10 2.89 -102.59 -63.34
C CYS A 10 1.87 -103.50 -64.06
N TYR A 11 1.85 -104.83 -63.79
CA TYR A 11 0.68 -105.76 -63.91
C TYR A 11 0.79 -107.03 -64.80
N SER A 12 1.87 -107.82 -64.73
CA SER A 12 1.75 -109.30 -64.70
C SER A 12 3.06 -110.01 -64.32
N SER A 13 3.30 -110.26 -63.02
CA SER A 13 3.86 -111.53 -62.51
C SER A 13 3.99 -111.55 -60.97
N PHE A 14 3.99 -112.76 -60.41
CA PHE A 14 3.87 -113.11 -58.99
C PHE A 14 5.17 -112.93 -58.17
N ARG A 15 5.78 -111.74 -58.11
CA ARG A 15 6.80 -111.41 -57.08
C ARG A 15 6.78 -109.95 -56.65
N ALA A 16 7.30 -109.69 -55.44
CA ALA A 16 7.37 -108.39 -54.78
C ALA A 16 8.48 -107.46 -55.30
N SER A 17 8.55 -107.22 -56.62
CA SER A 17 9.55 -106.31 -57.22
C SER A 17 8.93 -105.00 -57.73
N ILE A 18 9.56 -103.88 -57.36
CA ILE A 18 9.19 -102.51 -57.76
C ILE A 18 10.15 -102.04 -58.85
N CYS A 19 9.64 -101.45 -59.94
CA CYS A 19 10.50 -100.90 -60.99
C CYS A 19 11.04 -99.51 -60.64
N VAL A 20 12.19 -99.15 -61.23
CA VAL A 20 12.85 -97.84 -61.06
C VAL A 20 11.90 -96.68 -61.37
N ALA A 21 11.02 -96.82 -62.37
CA ALA A 21 10.04 -95.78 -62.72
C ALA A 21 9.01 -95.54 -61.60
N CYS A 22 8.53 -96.58 -60.91
CA CYS A 22 7.61 -96.44 -59.78
C CYS A 22 8.31 -95.85 -58.55
N VAL A 23 9.56 -96.26 -58.28
CA VAL A 23 10.36 -95.67 -57.19
C VAL A 23 10.60 -94.17 -57.46
N ASN A 24 11.02 -93.81 -58.67
CA ASN A 24 11.25 -92.41 -59.04
C ASN A 24 9.97 -91.58 -58.99
N ARG A 25 8.81 -92.16 -59.36
CA ARG A 25 7.51 -91.50 -59.22
C ARG A 25 7.17 -91.25 -57.75
N SER A 26 7.27 -92.25 -56.89
CA SER A 26 7.04 -92.09 -55.45
C SER A 26 8.02 -91.10 -54.80
N LEU A 27 9.30 -91.13 -55.19
CA LEU A 27 10.29 -90.15 -54.75
C LEU A 27 9.95 -88.74 -55.23
N HIS A 28 9.47 -88.58 -56.46
CA HIS A 28 9.03 -87.30 -56.97
C HIS A 28 7.79 -86.78 -56.24
N GLU A 29 6.79 -87.63 -55.99
CA GLU A 29 5.62 -87.30 -55.17
C GLU A 29 6.05 -86.84 -53.76
N CYS A 30 6.91 -87.62 -53.08
CA CYS A 30 7.47 -87.23 -51.79
C CYS A 30 8.23 -85.89 -51.86
N LYS A 31 9.02 -85.66 -52.91
CA LYS A 31 9.74 -84.40 -53.12
C LYS A 31 8.78 -83.22 -53.30
N THR A 32 7.74 -83.36 -54.13
CA THR A 32 6.74 -82.30 -54.34
C THR A 32 6.00 -81.95 -53.05
N VAL A 33 5.66 -82.96 -52.24
CA VAL A 33 5.07 -82.75 -50.91
C VAL A 33 6.05 -82.05 -49.98
N LEU A 34 7.32 -82.46 -49.93
CA LEU A 34 8.35 -81.81 -49.11
C LEU A 34 8.60 -80.36 -49.52
N ASP A 35 8.66 -80.06 -50.82
CA ASP A 35 8.84 -78.70 -51.34
C ASP A 35 7.62 -77.82 -51.02
N SER A 36 6.40 -78.37 -51.10
CA SER A 36 5.17 -77.70 -50.65
C SER A 36 5.16 -77.41 -49.14
N LEU A 37 5.58 -78.38 -48.32
CA LEU A 37 5.69 -78.19 -46.87
C LEU A 37 6.77 -77.17 -46.51
N LYS A 38 7.91 -77.20 -47.20
CA LYS A 38 9.02 -76.27 -47.02
C LYS A 38 8.59 -74.83 -47.34
N SER A 39 7.96 -74.60 -48.49
CA SER A 39 7.47 -73.28 -48.88
C SER A 39 6.40 -72.76 -47.91
N ARG A 40 5.45 -73.61 -47.49
CA ARG A 40 4.44 -73.23 -46.47
C ARG A 40 5.06 -72.86 -45.12
N ARG A 41 6.12 -73.57 -44.72
CA ARG A 41 6.89 -73.30 -43.51
C ARG A 41 7.63 -71.97 -43.63
N GLU A 42 8.28 -71.70 -44.75
CA GLU A 42 8.98 -70.44 -45.00
C GLU A 42 8.01 -69.24 -44.96
N VAL A 43 6.85 -69.34 -45.61
CA VAL A 43 5.79 -68.31 -45.52
C VAL A 43 5.35 -68.07 -44.08
N SER A 44 5.13 -69.15 -43.31
CA SER A 44 4.76 -69.06 -41.90
C SER A 44 5.84 -68.36 -41.06
N TYR A 45 7.11 -68.70 -41.28
CA TYR A 45 8.23 -68.06 -40.56
C TYR A 45 8.39 -66.60 -40.93
N SER A 46 8.31 -66.24 -42.21
CA SER A 46 8.38 -64.83 -42.64
C SER A 46 7.23 -64.01 -42.04
N ARG A 47 6.01 -64.56 -41.99
CA ARG A 47 4.86 -63.91 -41.36
C ARG A 47 5.04 -63.77 -39.84
N LEU A 48 5.54 -64.80 -39.17
CA LEU A 48 5.78 -64.72 -37.72
C LEU A 48 6.86 -63.68 -37.41
N SER A 49 7.95 -63.67 -38.19
CA SER A 49 9.04 -62.71 -38.05
C SER A 49 8.54 -61.27 -38.22
N SER A 50 7.72 -60.98 -39.24
CA SER A 50 7.18 -59.64 -39.43
C SER A 50 6.25 -59.21 -38.30
N LEU A 51 5.41 -60.12 -37.78
CA LEU A 51 4.53 -59.85 -36.64
C LEU A 51 5.32 -59.58 -35.35
N LEU A 52 6.42 -60.32 -35.11
CA LEU A 52 7.27 -60.09 -33.95
C LEU A 52 7.95 -58.72 -34.00
N VAL A 53 8.49 -58.34 -35.16
CA VAL A 53 9.09 -57.00 -35.36
C VAL A 53 8.05 -55.89 -35.17
N ALA A 54 6.83 -56.08 -35.69
CA ALA A 54 5.76 -55.10 -35.53
C ALA A 54 5.36 -54.97 -34.04
N LYS A 55 5.27 -56.08 -33.30
CA LYS A 55 4.98 -56.09 -31.87
C LYS A 55 6.06 -55.39 -31.07
N GLU A 56 7.33 -55.68 -31.36
CA GLU A 56 8.46 -55.06 -30.68
C GLU A 56 8.45 -53.53 -30.87
N ARG A 57 8.24 -53.06 -32.11
CA ARG A 57 8.12 -51.63 -32.41
C ARG A 57 6.95 -50.98 -31.66
N ALA A 58 5.79 -51.64 -31.63
CA ALA A 58 4.62 -51.14 -30.90
C ALA A 58 4.89 -51.06 -29.39
N MET A 59 5.58 -52.06 -28.82
CA MET A 59 5.95 -52.04 -27.40
C MET A 59 6.93 -50.89 -27.09
N ILE A 60 7.95 -50.68 -27.92
CA ILE A 60 8.90 -49.57 -27.74
C ILE A 60 8.17 -48.22 -27.80
N GLN A 61 7.25 -48.05 -28.76
CA GLN A 61 6.45 -46.84 -28.89
C GLN A 61 5.57 -46.62 -27.65
N GLN A 62 4.92 -47.67 -27.15
CA GLN A 62 4.11 -47.59 -25.93
C GLN A 62 4.95 -47.19 -24.72
N CYS A 63 6.09 -47.86 -24.49
CA CYS A 63 7.00 -47.52 -23.39
C CYS A 63 7.48 -46.06 -23.46
N TRP A 64 7.74 -45.55 -24.67
CA TRP A 64 8.12 -44.15 -24.85
C TRP A 64 6.98 -43.20 -24.48
N MET A 65 5.74 -43.48 -24.90
CA MET A 65 4.57 -42.68 -24.54
C MET A 65 4.32 -42.69 -23.04
N ASP A 66 4.41 -43.85 -22.39
CA ASP A 66 4.20 -44.00 -20.95
C ASP A 66 5.24 -43.19 -20.17
N LEU A 67 6.53 -43.30 -20.54
CA LEU A 67 7.60 -42.52 -19.91
C LEU A 67 7.43 -41.02 -20.13
N HIS A 68 6.97 -40.60 -21.31
CA HIS A 68 6.73 -39.21 -21.61
C HIS A 68 5.54 -38.65 -20.80
N ASN A 69 4.46 -39.41 -20.69
CA ASN A 69 3.29 -39.03 -19.89
C ASN A 69 3.65 -38.94 -18.40
N GLU A 70 4.42 -39.88 -17.87
CA GLU A 70 4.90 -39.82 -16.48
C GLU A 70 5.73 -38.55 -16.21
N LYS A 71 6.56 -38.13 -17.17
CA LYS A 71 7.30 -36.86 -17.07
C LYS A 71 6.38 -35.64 -17.11
N LEU A 72 5.36 -35.65 -17.96
CA LEU A 72 4.37 -34.57 -18.03
C LEU A 72 3.57 -34.45 -16.73
N ASP A 73 3.15 -35.58 -16.15
CA ASP A 73 2.39 -35.57 -14.90
C ASP A 73 3.23 -35.04 -13.74
N LYS A 74 4.50 -35.46 -13.62
CA LYS A 74 5.43 -34.88 -12.64
C LYS A 74 5.62 -33.36 -12.81
N LEU A 75 5.57 -32.85 -14.04
CA LEU A 75 5.65 -31.41 -14.29
C LEU A 75 4.36 -30.69 -13.93
N ARG A 76 3.20 -31.30 -14.20
CA ARG A 76 1.89 -30.78 -13.79
C ARG A 76 1.77 -30.69 -12.27
N ASP A 77 2.15 -31.74 -11.54
CA ASP A 77 2.14 -31.75 -10.07
C ASP A 77 3.04 -30.66 -9.48
N LYS A 78 4.24 -30.48 -10.06
CA LYS A 78 5.15 -29.40 -9.66
C LYS A 78 4.55 -28.02 -9.93
N LEU A 79 3.89 -27.86 -11.08
CA LEU A 79 3.24 -26.60 -11.43
C LEU A 79 2.10 -26.28 -10.47
N GLU A 80 1.25 -27.25 -10.16
CA GLU A 80 0.13 -27.11 -9.22
C GLU A 80 0.63 -26.68 -7.83
N LEU A 81 1.65 -27.36 -7.31
CA LEU A 81 2.27 -26.99 -6.03
C LEU A 81 2.83 -25.55 -6.03
N GLN A 82 3.43 -25.11 -7.14
CA GLN A 82 3.94 -23.74 -7.26
C GLN A 82 2.81 -22.71 -7.33
N VAL A 83 1.72 -23.02 -8.04
CA VAL A 83 0.52 -22.18 -8.10
C VAL A 83 -0.10 -22.02 -6.72
N GLU A 84 -0.25 -23.11 -5.95
CA GLU A 84 -0.77 -23.06 -4.59
C GLU A 84 0.12 -22.21 -3.66
N LYS A 85 1.45 -22.40 -3.72
CA LYS A 85 2.41 -21.60 -2.95
C LYS A 85 2.32 -20.12 -3.30
N LEU A 86 2.22 -19.80 -4.60
CA LEU A 86 2.08 -18.44 -5.08
C LEU A 86 0.76 -17.82 -4.61
N GLN A 87 -0.34 -18.57 -4.69
CA GLN A 87 -1.66 -18.11 -4.27
C GLN A 87 -1.70 -17.84 -2.76
N LYS A 88 -1.07 -18.70 -1.96
CA LYS A 88 -0.91 -18.49 -0.51
C LYS A 88 -0.06 -17.26 -0.20
N SER A 89 1.07 -17.08 -0.87
CA SER A 89 1.91 -15.88 -0.72
C SER A 89 1.18 -14.60 -1.13
N LYS A 90 0.40 -14.66 -2.22
CA LYS A 90 -0.40 -13.54 -2.72
C LYS A 90 -1.50 -13.15 -1.73
N SER A 91 -2.17 -14.11 -1.11
CA SER A 91 -3.23 -13.84 -0.12
C SER A 91 -2.66 -13.25 1.17
N THR A 92 -1.51 -13.75 1.65
CA THR A 92 -0.82 -13.17 2.82
C THR A 92 -0.34 -11.75 2.54
N PHE A 93 0.24 -11.50 1.36
CA PHE A 93 0.66 -10.16 0.95
C PHE A 93 -0.51 -9.18 0.90
N ARG A 94 -1.63 -9.54 0.27
CA ARG A 94 -2.84 -8.69 0.21
C ARG A 94 -3.38 -8.36 1.61
N ARG A 95 -3.40 -9.34 2.51
CA ARG A 95 -3.82 -9.14 3.91
C ARG A 95 -2.92 -8.15 4.64
N LEU A 96 -1.60 -8.33 4.54
CA LEU A 96 -0.62 -7.44 5.17
C LEU A 96 -0.70 -6.03 4.59
N SER A 97 -0.81 -5.88 3.27
CA SER A 97 -0.97 -4.59 2.60
C SER A 97 -2.24 -3.87 3.05
N SER A 98 -3.36 -4.59 3.17
CA SER A 98 -4.62 -4.01 3.65
C SER A 98 -4.52 -3.53 5.11
N ASN A 99 -3.93 -4.35 5.99
CA ASN A 99 -3.72 -3.96 7.39
C ASN A 99 -2.77 -2.76 7.52
N LEU A 100 -1.71 -2.71 6.71
CA LEU A 100 -0.79 -1.58 6.70
C LEU A 100 -1.52 -0.30 6.28
N LYS A 101 -2.34 -0.35 5.22
CA LYS A 101 -3.15 0.79 4.75
C LYS A 101 -4.10 1.30 5.84
N GLU A 102 -4.75 0.38 6.56
CA GLU A 102 -5.63 0.72 7.69
C GLU A 102 -4.85 1.43 8.82
N ARG A 103 -3.70 0.87 9.22
CA ARG A 103 -2.83 1.49 10.24
C ARG A 103 -2.36 2.89 9.84
N TYR A 104 -1.96 3.07 8.58
CA TYR A 104 -1.60 4.40 8.07
C TYR A 104 -2.77 5.38 8.15
N GLY A 105 -3.99 4.96 7.81
CA GLY A 105 -5.18 5.81 7.93
C GLY A 105 -5.47 6.24 9.38
N VAL A 106 -5.27 5.34 10.34
CA VAL A 106 -5.38 5.67 11.77
C VAL A 106 -4.30 6.68 12.18
N ILE A 107 -3.03 6.42 11.83
CA ILE A 107 -1.91 7.31 12.17
C ILE A 107 -2.17 8.72 11.62
N GLU A 108 -2.56 8.82 10.34
CA GLU A 108 -2.85 10.11 9.70
C GLU A 108 -3.97 10.85 10.44
N SER A 109 -5.06 10.16 10.76
CA SER A 109 -6.19 10.74 11.50
C SER A 109 -5.79 11.22 12.89
N THR A 110 -4.99 10.43 13.61
CA THR A 110 -4.48 10.81 14.94
C THR A 110 -3.52 11.99 14.86
N ASN A 111 -2.69 12.07 13.82
CA ASN A 111 -1.74 13.16 13.65
C ASN A 111 -2.47 14.48 13.37
N VAL A 112 -3.50 14.46 12.51
CA VAL A 112 -4.36 15.63 12.26
C VAL A 112 -5.08 16.08 13.53
N ALA A 113 -5.60 15.14 14.33
CA ALA A 113 -6.25 15.47 15.60
C ALA A 113 -5.27 16.06 16.63
N LEU A 114 -4.06 15.50 16.70
CA LEU A 114 -2.99 15.98 17.57
C LEU A 114 -2.57 17.40 17.20
N GLU A 115 -2.36 17.69 15.92
CA GLU A 115 -1.97 19.02 15.46
C GLU A 115 -3.06 20.05 15.75
N LYS A 116 -4.34 19.70 15.54
CA LYS A 116 -5.48 20.56 15.94
C LYS A 116 -5.55 20.79 17.45
N SER A 117 -5.21 19.78 18.26
CA SER A 117 -5.14 19.93 19.71
C SER A 117 -4.00 20.86 20.12
N ARG A 118 -2.84 20.71 19.50
CA ARG A 118 -1.65 21.54 19.74
C ARG A 118 -1.92 23.00 19.41
N VAL A 119 -2.51 23.29 18.24
CA VAL A 119 -2.88 24.66 17.85
C VAL A 119 -3.83 25.29 18.87
N ARG A 120 -4.89 24.58 19.26
CA ARG A 120 -5.84 25.08 20.27
C ARG A 120 -5.18 25.34 21.63
N GLN A 121 -4.27 24.47 22.06
CA GLN A 121 -3.53 24.68 23.31
C GLN A 121 -2.64 25.92 23.24
N LEU A 122 -1.98 26.16 22.11
CA LEU A 122 -1.17 27.37 21.91
C LEU A 122 -2.05 28.62 21.93
N GLU A 123 -3.17 28.64 21.20
CA GLU A 123 -4.11 29.77 21.17
C GLU A 123 -4.64 30.12 22.56
N ASN A 124 -5.03 29.11 23.35
CA ASN A 124 -5.50 29.31 24.72
C ASN A 124 -4.37 29.85 25.61
N HIS A 125 -3.20 29.22 25.60
CA HIS A 125 -2.08 29.64 26.45
C HIS A 125 -1.61 31.07 26.16
N TYR A 126 -1.54 31.48 24.89
CA TYR A 126 -1.20 32.86 24.53
C TYR A 126 -2.28 33.85 24.98
N SER A 127 -3.56 33.48 24.86
CA SER A 127 -4.68 34.33 25.31
C SER A 127 -4.65 34.52 26.82
N ASP A 128 -4.45 33.45 27.58
CA ASP A 128 -4.37 33.46 29.04
C ASP A 128 -3.17 34.31 29.50
N THR A 129 -1.98 34.07 28.93
CA THR A 129 -0.78 34.84 29.30
C THR A 129 -0.91 36.34 29.00
N ILE A 130 -1.48 36.73 27.85
CA ILE A 130 -1.71 38.15 27.54
C ILE A 130 -2.72 38.75 28.51
N GLY A 131 -3.81 38.02 28.81
CA GLY A 131 -4.83 38.44 29.78
C GLY A 131 -4.23 38.68 31.17
N ASP A 132 -3.43 37.74 31.65
CA ASP A 132 -2.76 37.83 32.95
C ASP A 132 -1.82 39.04 33.03
N HIS A 133 -1.02 39.30 31.99
CA HIS A 133 -0.14 40.46 31.93
C HIS A 133 -0.95 41.78 31.94
N TYR A 134 -2.09 41.80 31.24
CA TYR A 134 -2.98 42.96 31.24
C TYR A 134 -3.58 43.23 32.63
N LEU A 135 -3.98 42.19 33.36
CA LEU A 135 -4.50 42.32 34.71
C LEU A 135 -3.45 42.91 35.66
N VAL A 136 -2.21 42.39 35.64
CA VAL A 136 -1.09 42.92 36.43
C VAL A 136 -0.81 44.39 36.08
N TYR A 137 -0.81 44.72 34.79
CA TYR A 137 -0.61 46.11 34.33
C TYR A 137 -1.69 47.06 34.87
N ILE A 138 -2.97 46.65 34.83
CA ILE A 138 -4.09 47.44 35.35
C ILE A 138 -3.94 47.65 36.86
N GLU A 139 -3.62 46.60 37.61
CA GLU A 139 -3.42 46.67 39.07
C GLU A 139 -2.32 47.68 39.43
N LEU A 140 -1.14 47.54 38.83
CA LEU A 140 -0.01 48.47 39.04
C LEU A 140 -0.36 49.90 38.66
N THR A 141 -1.06 50.08 37.54
CA THR A 141 -1.47 51.42 37.07
C THR A 141 -2.48 52.05 38.02
N SER A 142 -3.45 51.27 38.52
CA SER A 142 -4.44 51.74 39.49
C SER A 142 -3.80 52.14 40.83
N GLU A 143 -2.83 51.35 41.32
CA GLU A 143 -2.09 51.65 42.55
C GLU A 143 -1.26 52.93 42.38
N ARG A 144 -0.58 53.08 41.23
CA ARG A 144 0.17 54.29 40.89
C ARG A 144 -0.74 55.52 40.87
N LEU A 145 -1.88 55.45 40.18
CA LEU A 145 -2.84 56.56 40.10
C LEU A 145 -3.41 56.92 41.47
N TYR A 146 -3.72 55.91 42.30
CA TYR A 146 -4.18 56.12 43.67
C TYR A 146 -3.13 56.85 44.52
N LYS A 147 -1.86 56.40 44.47
CA LYS A 147 -0.74 57.07 45.17
C LYS A 147 -0.54 58.50 44.67
N GLN A 148 -0.57 58.73 43.36
CA GLN A 148 -0.49 60.06 42.77
C GLN A 148 -1.63 60.97 43.25
N ALA A 149 -2.86 60.46 43.28
CA ALA A 149 -4.02 61.20 43.78
C ALA A 149 -3.88 61.55 45.28
N LEU A 150 -3.34 60.64 46.09
CA LEU A 150 -3.08 60.89 47.51
C LEU A 150 -2.03 62.00 47.70
N VAL A 151 -0.93 61.96 46.94
CA VAL A 151 0.09 63.01 46.96
C VAL A 151 -0.50 64.34 46.50
N MET A 152 -1.26 64.34 45.40
CA MET A 152 -1.94 65.54 44.91
C MET A 152 -2.87 66.12 45.97
N LYS A 153 -3.64 65.28 46.69
CA LYS A 153 -4.47 65.74 47.82
C LYS A 153 -3.66 66.42 48.92
N GLN A 154 -2.43 65.95 49.22
CA GLN A 154 -1.58 66.62 50.22
C GLN A 154 -0.98 67.92 49.67
N ILE A 155 -0.55 67.94 48.41
CA ILE A 155 -0.09 69.17 47.75
C ILE A 155 -1.21 70.22 47.76
N CYS A 156 -2.44 69.85 47.39
CA CYS A 156 -3.59 70.75 47.43
C CYS A 156 -3.98 71.23 48.84
N LYS A 157 -3.51 70.58 49.92
CA LYS A 157 -3.67 71.12 51.28
C LYS A 157 -2.65 72.22 51.57
N LEU A 158 -1.41 72.05 51.11
CA LEU A 158 -0.34 73.04 51.26
C LEU A 158 -0.55 74.23 50.33
N PHE A 159 -1.04 73.96 49.13
CA PHE A 159 -1.30 74.91 48.08
C PHE A 159 -2.76 74.77 47.62
N PRO A 160 -3.72 75.40 48.31
CA PRO A 160 -5.14 75.28 48.00
C PRO A 160 -5.43 75.69 46.57
N LEU A 161 -5.92 74.72 45.79
CA LEU A 161 -6.45 74.95 44.45
C LEU A 161 -7.95 75.28 44.56
N SER A 162 -8.38 76.44 44.09
CA SER A 162 -9.78 76.86 44.10
C SER A 162 -10.24 77.25 42.70
N LYS A 163 -11.50 76.96 42.38
CA LYS A 163 -12.16 77.49 41.18
C LYS A 163 -12.84 78.80 41.53
N VAL A 164 -12.42 79.88 40.90
CA VAL A 164 -13.02 81.20 41.12
C VAL A 164 -13.71 81.64 39.85
N THR A 165 -15.02 81.86 39.94
CA THR A 165 -15.80 82.60 38.96
C THR A 165 -15.63 84.08 39.23
N VAL A 166 -14.87 84.78 38.40
CA VAL A 166 -14.75 86.24 38.46
C VAL A 166 -15.87 86.84 37.62
N GLU A 167 -16.94 87.29 38.28
CA GLU A 167 -17.93 88.17 37.65
C GLU A 167 -17.39 89.61 37.69
N GLY A 168 -16.82 90.06 36.58
CA GLY A 168 -16.27 91.41 36.49
C GLY A 168 -15.70 91.74 35.12
N HIS A 169 -16.25 92.79 34.50
CA HIS A 169 -15.89 93.30 33.19
C HIS A 169 -14.47 93.91 33.23
N ASN A 170 -13.45 93.17 32.77
CA ASN A 170 -12.11 93.71 32.58
C ASN A 170 -11.78 93.79 31.08
N LYS A 171 -10.94 94.76 30.69
CA LYS A 171 -10.72 95.22 29.29
C LYS A 171 -10.17 94.19 28.28
N TYR A 172 -10.11 92.91 28.65
CA TYR A 172 -9.59 91.81 27.83
C TYR A 172 -10.54 90.60 27.75
N GLY A 173 -11.86 90.83 27.78
CA GLY A 173 -12.83 90.00 27.06
C GLY A 173 -12.90 88.50 27.36
N SER A 174 -12.60 88.04 28.57
CA SER A 174 -12.81 86.63 28.95
C SER A 174 -13.46 86.51 30.33
N SER A 175 -14.79 86.34 30.33
CA SER A 175 -15.53 85.79 31.46
C SER A 175 -15.33 84.27 31.45
N GLY A 176 -14.48 83.75 32.34
CA GLY A 176 -14.18 82.33 32.42
C GLY A 176 -13.96 81.88 33.86
N GLN A 177 -14.21 80.61 34.13
CA GLN A 177 -13.75 79.96 35.35
C GLN A 177 -12.23 79.86 35.29
N TYR A 178 -11.55 80.32 36.33
CA TYR A 178 -10.11 80.17 36.48
C TYR A 178 -9.79 79.31 37.69
N ASP A 179 -8.78 78.46 37.55
CA ASP A 179 -8.18 77.76 38.69
C ASP A 179 -7.17 78.71 39.35
N GLN A 180 -7.19 78.81 40.67
CA GLN A 180 -6.25 79.58 41.46
C GLN A 180 -5.50 78.67 42.42
N ILE A 181 -4.21 78.90 42.63
CA ILE A 181 -3.40 78.21 43.63
C ILE A 181 -2.84 79.23 44.60
N CYS A 182 -3.09 79.10 45.91
CA CYS A 182 -2.67 80.09 46.91
C CYS A 182 -3.04 81.56 46.56
N ASN A 183 -4.21 81.77 45.93
CA ASN A 183 -4.70 83.05 45.39
C ASN A 183 -3.97 83.60 44.15
N ALA A 184 -3.03 82.86 43.56
CA ALA A 184 -2.45 83.19 42.25
C ALA A 184 -3.25 82.52 41.12
N VAL A 185 -3.56 83.25 40.05
CA VAL A 185 -4.38 82.73 38.93
C VAL A 185 -3.53 81.85 38.02
N LEU A 186 -3.96 80.60 37.81
CA LEU A 186 -3.28 79.67 36.90
C LEU A 186 -3.69 79.90 35.43
N PRO A 187 -2.77 79.66 34.48
CA PRO A 187 -3.09 79.68 33.06
C PRO A 187 -4.10 78.59 32.68
N GLN A 188 -4.98 78.90 31.73
CA GLN A 188 -5.93 77.93 31.17
C GLN A 188 -5.21 76.92 30.27
N GLY A 189 -5.17 75.66 30.71
CA GLY A 189 -4.55 74.56 29.97
C GLY A 189 -3.06 74.79 29.76
N LEU A 190 -2.62 74.80 28.49
CA LEU A 190 -1.22 75.01 28.10
C LEU A 190 -0.95 76.43 27.58
N ASN A 191 -1.89 77.36 27.71
CA ASN A 191 -1.74 78.72 27.18
C ASN A 191 -1.25 79.70 28.28
N PRO A 192 0.04 80.08 28.31
CA PRO A 192 0.59 80.97 29.33
C PRO A 192 0.11 82.43 29.20
N LEU A 193 -0.41 82.84 28.03
CA LEU A 193 -0.88 84.20 27.79
C LEU A 193 -2.30 84.45 28.31
N SER A 194 -2.95 83.42 28.85
CA SER A 194 -4.31 83.51 29.40
C SER A 194 -4.38 84.29 30.73
N VAL A 195 -3.24 84.52 31.38
CA VAL A 195 -3.12 85.28 32.62
C VAL A 195 -2.03 86.36 32.48
N PRO A 196 -2.12 87.48 33.22
CA PRO A 196 -1.09 88.51 33.20
C PRO A 196 0.29 87.95 33.60
N PRO A 197 1.41 88.45 33.04
CA PRO A 197 2.76 87.93 33.33
C PRO A 197 3.12 87.89 34.81
N LYS A 198 2.59 88.82 35.61
CA LYS A 198 2.80 88.89 37.06
C LYS A 198 2.09 87.76 37.83
N GLU A 199 0.88 87.41 37.42
CA GLU A 199 0.10 86.29 37.98
C GLU A 199 0.72 84.96 37.54
N LEU A 200 1.14 84.86 36.27
CA LEU A 200 1.85 83.70 35.75
C LEU A 200 3.12 83.43 36.56
N ALA A 201 3.96 84.45 36.79
CA ALA A 201 5.17 84.33 37.58
C ALA A 201 4.87 83.89 39.01
N ALA A 202 3.89 84.49 39.67
CA ALA A 202 3.49 84.13 41.04
C ALA A 202 2.96 82.68 41.15
N SER A 203 2.25 82.20 40.12
CA SER A 203 1.70 80.84 40.09
C SER A 203 2.73 79.73 39.88
N LEU A 204 3.89 80.07 39.29
CA LEU A 204 4.99 79.12 39.01
C LEU A 204 5.96 78.95 40.18
N GLY A 205 5.84 79.78 41.23
CA GLY A 205 6.72 79.78 42.40
C GLY A 205 7.74 80.91 42.39
#